data_AF-A0A656JP95-F1
#
_entry.id   AF-A0A656JP95-F1
#
_cell.length_a   1.000
_cell.length_b   1.000
_cell.length_c   1.000
_cell.angle_alpha   90.00
_cell.angle_beta   90.00
_cell.angle_gamma   90.00
#
_symmetry.space_group_name_H-M   'P 1'
#
loop_
_entity.id
_entity.type
_entity.pdbx_description
1 polymer ?
#
loop_
_entity_poly.entity_id
_entity_poly.type
_entity_poly.pdbx_seq_one_letter_code
_entity_poly.pdbx_strand_id
1 'polypeptide(L)'
;SVEGGYRLSGSKMWITNSPIADVFVVWAKDDAGDIRGFVLEKGWAGLSAPVIHGKVGLRASITGEIVMDNVFVPEENIFPDVRGLKGPFTCLNSARYGISWGALGAAEFCWHTARQYTLDRQQFGRPLAANQLIQKKLADMQTEITLALQGCLRLGRMKDEGIAAVEITSIMKRNSCGKSLDIARMA
;
A
#
# COMPACT_ATOMS: atom_id res chain seq x y z
N SER A 1 -8.44 -9.93 29.11
CA SER A 1 -7.93 -11.31 29.11
C SER A 1 -9.02 -12.23 29.63
N VAL A 2 -8.99 -13.52 29.29
CA VAL A 2 -9.93 -14.55 29.79
C VAL A 2 -9.16 -15.85 30.05
N GLU A 3 -9.78 -16.82 30.72
CA GLU A 3 -9.19 -18.15 30.86
C GLU A 3 -8.86 -18.74 29.47
N GLY A 4 -7.60 -19.19 29.30
CA GLY A 4 -7.10 -19.75 28.05
C GLY A 4 -6.76 -18.76 26.93
N GLY A 5 -6.90 -17.44 27.14
CA GLY A 5 -6.49 -16.46 26.13
C GLY A 5 -7.16 -15.08 26.23
N TYR A 6 -7.69 -14.60 25.11
CA TYR A 6 -8.22 -13.25 24.94
C TYR A 6 -9.59 -13.24 24.29
N ARG A 7 -10.38 -12.19 24.56
CA ARG A 7 -11.60 -11.87 23.79
C ARG A 7 -11.44 -10.51 23.14
N LEU A 8 -11.57 -10.47 21.83
CA LEU A 8 -11.44 -9.24 21.03
C LEU A 8 -12.83 -8.72 20.66
N SER A 9 -13.04 -7.42 20.92
CA SER A 9 -14.24 -6.69 20.52
C SER A 9 -13.84 -5.37 19.87
N GLY A 10 -14.48 -5.04 18.75
CA GLY A 10 -14.25 -3.80 18.00
C GLY A 10 -14.27 -4.00 16.49
N SER A 11 -13.98 -2.94 15.74
CA SER A 11 -13.98 -2.97 14.28
C SER A 11 -12.71 -2.35 13.69
N LYS A 12 -12.32 -2.84 12.51
CA LYS A 12 -11.26 -2.28 11.65
C LYS A 12 -11.83 -2.00 10.28
N MET A 13 -11.49 -0.84 9.72
CA MET A 13 -12.02 -0.36 8.44
C MET A 13 -10.98 -0.41 7.33
N TRP A 14 -11.45 -0.49 6.08
CA TRP A 14 -10.63 -0.40 4.87
C TRP A 14 -9.55 -1.48 4.74
N ILE A 15 -9.87 -2.70 5.17
CA ILE A 15 -8.94 -3.81 5.16
C ILE A 15 -9.01 -4.51 3.81
N THR A 16 -7.94 -4.34 3.02
CA THR A 16 -7.80 -5.05 1.76
C THR A 16 -7.76 -6.55 2.02
N ASN A 17 -8.45 -7.32 1.18
CA ASN A 17 -8.62 -8.78 1.26
C ASN A 17 -9.47 -9.32 2.41
N SER A 18 -9.90 -8.53 3.40
CA SER A 18 -10.62 -9.09 4.57
C SER A 18 -11.83 -9.98 4.23
N PRO A 19 -12.67 -9.70 3.20
CA PRO A 19 -13.82 -10.55 2.91
C PRO A 19 -13.48 -11.94 2.36
N ILE A 20 -12.24 -12.13 1.89
CA ILE A 20 -11.74 -13.38 1.32
C ILE A 20 -10.53 -13.94 2.07
N ALA A 21 -10.10 -13.30 3.15
CA ALA A 21 -8.92 -13.71 3.90
C ALA A 21 -9.21 -14.94 4.75
N ASP A 22 -8.27 -15.88 4.79
CA ASP A 22 -8.30 -17.02 5.71
C ASP A 22 -7.63 -16.69 7.05
N VAL A 23 -6.67 -15.76 7.04
CA VAL A 23 -5.88 -15.33 8.20
C VAL A 23 -5.95 -13.82 8.36
N PHE A 24 -6.16 -13.35 9.60
CA PHE A 24 -6.26 -11.95 9.97
C PHE A 24 -5.22 -11.61 11.04
N VAL A 25 -4.30 -10.70 10.73
CA VAL A 25 -3.41 -10.10 11.72
C VAL A 25 -4.06 -8.83 12.27
N VAL A 26 -4.52 -8.87 13.51
CA VAL A 26 -5.25 -7.78 14.16
C VAL A 26 -4.41 -7.15 15.27
N TRP A 27 -4.30 -5.82 15.25
CA TRP A 27 -3.71 -5.04 16.33
C TRP A 27 -4.81 -4.50 17.27
N ALA A 28 -4.79 -4.89 18.54
CA ALA A 28 -5.76 -4.49 19.56
C ALA A 28 -5.06 -4.11 20.87
N LYS A 29 -5.76 -3.38 21.74
CA LYS A 29 -5.25 -3.06 23.09
C LYS A 29 -5.58 -4.23 24.03
N ASP A 30 -4.64 -4.61 24.87
CA ASP A 30 -4.91 -5.51 26.00
C ASP A 30 -5.43 -4.74 27.23
N ASP A 31 -5.64 -5.45 28.35
CA ASP A 31 -6.18 -4.88 29.58
C ASP A 31 -5.27 -3.81 30.21
N ALA A 32 -3.96 -3.85 29.91
CA ALA A 32 -3.00 -2.84 30.34
C ALA A 32 -2.97 -1.62 29.39
N GLY A 33 -3.70 -1.67 28.28
CA GLY A 33 -3.75 -0.63 27.26
C GLY A 33 -2.64 -0.74 26.21
N ASP A 34 -1.80 -1.76 26.28
CA ASP A 34 -0.71 -1.99 25.33
C ASP A 34 -1.24 -2.53 24.01
N ILE A 35 -0.70 -2.04 22.88
CA ILE A 35 -1.03 -2.58 21.56
C ILE A 35 -0.33 -3.93 21.38
N ARG A 36 -1.11 -4.97 21.13
CA ARG A 36 -0.68 -6.35 20.88
C ARG A 36 -1.19 -6.83 19.51
N GLY A 37 -0.48 -7.79 18.92
CA GLY A 37 -0.87 -8.41 17.67
C GLY A 37 -1.48 -9.79 17.90
N PHE A 38 -2.57 -10.09 17.21
CA PHE A 38 -3.34 -11.34 17.32
C PHE A 38 -3.54 -11.94 15.93
N VAL A 39 -3.47 -13.25 15.83
CA VAL A 39 -3.76 -14.02 14.61
C VAL A 39 -5.13 -14.68 14.77
N LEU A 40 -6.07 -14.26 13.93
CA LEU A 40 -7.43 -14.82 13.88
C LEU A 40 -7.60 -15.58 12.57
N GLU A 41 -8.47 -16.59 12.57
CA GLU A 41 -8.80 -17.36 11.38
C GLU A 41 -10.26 -17.17 10.97
N LYS A 42 -10.51 -17.30 9.66
CA LYS A 42 -11.84 -17.22 9.08
C LYS A 42 -12.77 -18.27 9.68
N GLY A 43 -14.00 -17.85 9.98
CA GLY A 43 -15.05 -18.73 10.51
C GLY A 43 -15.10 -18.81 12.04
N TRP A 44 -14.17 -18.17 12.75
CA TRP A 44 -14.25 -18.04 14.20
C TRP A 44 -15.52 -17.29 14.63
N ALA A 45 -16.15 -17.78 15.70
CA ALA A 45 -17.38 -17.20 16.22
C ALA A 45 -17.17 -15.73 16.62
N GLY A 46 -18.11 -14.86 16.21
CA GLY A 46 -18.05 -13.41 16.45
C GLY A 46 -17.17 -12.63 15.46
N LEU A 47 -16.48 -13.30 14.52
CA LEU A 47 -15.67 -12.64 13.49
C LEU A 47 -16.48 -12.52 12.19
N SER A 48 -16.57 -11.30 11.64
CA SER A 48 -17.11 -11.08 10.30
C SER A 48 -16.29 -10.06 9.51
N ALA A 49 -16.35 -10.16 8.18
CA ALA A 49 -15.59 -9.31 7.28
C ALA A 49 -16.47 -8.79 6.11
N PRO A 50 -17.43 -7.89 6.39
CA PRO A 50 -18.34 -7.37 5.37
C PRO A 50 -17.59 -6.59 4.28
N VAL A 51 -18.06 -6.70 3.04
CA VAL A 51 -17.45 -6.05 1.86
C VAL A 51 -17.85 -4.57 1.82
N ILE A 52 -16.89 -3.70 1.52
CA ILE A 52 -17.14 -2.29 1.21
C ILE A 52 -17.22 -2.10 -0.31
N HIS A 53 -18.39 -1.65 -0.78
CA HIS A 53 -18.67 -1.30 -2.17
C HIS A 53 -18.56 0.21 -2.42
N GLY A 54 -18.65 0.63 -3.69
CA GLY A 54 -18.69 2.06 -4.04
C GLY A 54 -17.34 2.79 -4.09
N LYS A 55 -16.21 2.06 -4.05
CA LYS A 55 -14.86 2.67 -4.17
C LYS A 55 -14.65 3.32 -5.54
N VAL A 56 -14.03 4.50 -5.55
CA VAL A 56 -13.62 5.22 -6.79
C VAL A 56 -12.37 4.57 -7.40
N GLY A 57 -11.30 4.45 -6.62
CA GLY A 57 -10.06 3.79 -7.00
C GLY A 57 -9.94 2.38 -6.42
N LEU A 58 -8.90 1.65 -6.85
CA LEU A 58 -8.59 0.29 -6.36
C LEU A 58 -9.79 -0.68 -6.44
N ARG A 59 -10.63 -0.55 -7.47
CA ARG A 59 -11.88 -1.30 -7.62
C ARG A 59 -11.69 -2.79 -7.85
N ALA A 60 -10.57 -3.18 -8.46
CA ALA A 60 -10.17 -4.57 -8.64
C ALA A 60 -9.68 -5.22 -7.32
N SER A 61 -9.40 -4.42 -6.30
CA SER A 61 -9.02 -4.92 -4.97
C SER A 61 -10.27 -5.05 -4.10
N ILE A 62 -10.55 -6.25 -3.60
CA ILE A 62 -11.61 -6.45 -2.63
C ILE A 62 -11.19 -5.84 -1.29
N THR A 63 -12.09 -5.07 -0.69
CA THR A 63 -11.84 -4.36 0.56
C THR A 63 -13.05 -4.52 1.43
N GLY A 64 -12.83 -4.76 2.71
CA GLY A 64 -13.90 -4.88 3.68
C GLY A 64 -13.52 -4.31 5.03
N GLU A 65 -14.27 -4.75 6.02
CA GLU A 65 -14.01 -4.49 7.43
C GLU A 65 -13.49 -5.77 8.09
N ILE A 66 -13.05 -5.63 9.34
CA ILE A 66 -12.95 -6.75 10.28
C ILE A 66 -13.78 -6.34 11.48
N VAL A 67 -14.90 -7.02 11.71
CA VAL A 67 -15.79 -6.78 12.86
C VAL A 67 -15.63 -7.96 13.80
N MET A 68 -15.32 -7.67 15.06
CA MET A 68 -15.10 -8.63 16.12
C MET A 68 -16.10 -8.37 17.24
N ASP A 69 -16.94 -9.36 17.51
CA ASP A 69 -17.85 -9.39 18.65
C ASP A 69 -17.42 -10.52 19.58
N ASN A 70 -16.66 -10.18 20.63
CA ASN A 70 -16.20 -11.10 21.67
C ASN A 70 -15.47 -12.35 21.14
N VAL A 71 -14.71 -12.19 20.05
CA VAL A 71 -13.97 -13.28 19.38
C VAL A 71 -12.92 -13.83 20.33
N PHE A 72 -13.02 -15.11 20.67
CA PHE A 72 -12.00 -15.78 21.47
C PHE A 72 -10.74 -16.02 20.63
N VAL A 73 -9.59 -15.67 21.19
CA VAL A 73 -8.26 -15.89 20.60
C VAL A 73 -7.42 -16.63 21.64
N PRO A 74 -6.92 -17.83 21.33
CA PRO A 74 -6.13 -18.61 22.27
C PRO A 74 -4.74 -17.98 22.47
N GLU A 75 -4.08 -18.31 23.58
CA GLU A 75 -2.82 -17.68 23.97
C GLU A 75 -1.69 -17.88 22.94
N GLU A 76 -1.64 -19.04 22.27
CA GLU A 76 -0.67 -19.34 21.22
C GLU A 76 -0.81 -18.48 19.95
N ASN A 77 -1.97 -17.84 19.74
CA ASN A 77 -2.24 -17.00 18.58
C ASN A 77 -1.90 -15.51 18.80
N ILE A 78 -1.29 -15.17 19.94
CA ILE A 78 -0.73 -13.84 20.18
C ILE A 78 0.71 -13.78 19.67
N PHE A 79 1.12 -12.64 19.11
CA PHE A 79 2.54 -12.41 18.92
C PHE A 79 3.22 -12.21 20.29
N PRO A 80 4.25 -13.02 20.63
CA PRO A 80 4.81 -13.05 21.98
C PRO A 80 5.58 -11.76 22.31
N ASP A 81 6.47 -11.34 21.40
CA ASP A 81 7.49 -10.33 21.69
C ASP A 81 7.15 -8.93 21.21
N VAL A 82 6.18 -8.80 20.30
CA VAL A 82 5.86 -7.51 19.68
C VAL A 82 4.80 -6.77 20.47
N ARG A 83 5.14 -5.56 20.91
CA ARG A 83 4.29 -4.67 21.69
C ARG A 83 4.34 -3.24 21.17
N GLY A 84 3.27 -2.49 21.43
CA GLY A 84 3.15 -1.09 21.05
C GLY A 84 3.11 -0.88 19.55
N LEU A 85 3.45 0.34 19.13
CA LEU A 85 3.41 0.74 17.72
C LEU A 85 4.51 0.12 16.85
N LYS A 86 5.54 -0.48 17.46
CA LYS A 86 6.66 -1.09 16.74
C LYS A 86 6.18 -2.16 15.75
N GLY A 87 5.26 -3.03 16.16
CA GLY A 87 4.70 -4.08 15.31
C GLY A 87 4.03 -3.57 14.03
N PRO A 88 2.92 -2.81 14.13
CA PRO A 88 2.25 -2.30 12.95
C PRO A 88 3.15 -1.36 12.12
N PHE A 89 4.03 -0.57 12.74
CA PHE A 89 4.91 0.33 12.00
C PHE A 89 6.00 -0.41 11.22
N THR A 90 6.50 -1.55 11.71
CA THR A 90 7.41 -2.41 10.92
C THR A 90 6.71 -2.93 9.67
N CYS A 91 5.47 -3.42 9.77
CA CYS A 91 4.68 -3.83 8.61
C CYS A 91 4.44 -2.67 7.63
N LEU A 92 4.07 -1.49 8.14
CA LEU A 92 3.82 -0.31 7.30
C LEU A 92 5.08 0.20 6.60
N ASN A 93 6.25 0.14 7.24
CA ASN A 93 7.51 0.51 6.60
C ASN A 93 7.86 -0.43 5.45
N SER A 94 7.63 -1.73 5.61
CA SER A 94 7.79 -2.70 4.51
C SER A 94 6.80 -2.41 3.37
N ALA A 95 5.52 -2.20 3.69
CA ALA A 95 4.50 -1.88 2.70
C ALA A 95 4.82 -0.58 1.93
N ARG A 96 5.27 0.47 2.62
CA ARG A 96 5.62 1.77 1.98
C ARG A 96 6.79 1.64 1.01
N TYR A 97 7.76 0.79 1.31
CA TYR A 97 8.85 0.47 0.37
C TYR A 97 8.32 -0.21 -0.89
N GLY A 98 7.42 -1.19 -0.77
CA GLY A 98 6.76 -1.80 -1.94
C GLY A 98 5.95 -0.78 -2.76
N ILE A 99 5.21 0.10 -2.07
CA ILE A 99 4.41 1.17 -2.72
C ILE A 99 5.29 2.15 -3.50
N SER A 100 6.50 2.47 -3.04
CA SER A 100 7.37 3.39 -3.78
C SER A 100 7.78 2.85 -5.14
N TRP A 101 7.97 1.53 -5.25
CA TRP A 101 8.18 0.86 -6.54
C TRP A 101 6.90 0.75 -7.36
N GLY A 102 5.82 0.23 -6.75
CA GLY A 102 4.57 -0.03 -7.46
C GLY A 102 3.93 1.22 -8.08
N ALA A 103 4.03 2.38 -7.42
CA ALA A 103 3.53 3.64 -7.96
C ALA A 103 4.24 4.02 -9.28
N LEU A 104 5.56 3.81 -9.36
CA LEU A 104 6.35 4.12 -10.55
C LEU A 104 6.00 3.20 -11.72
N GLY A 105 5.67 1.93 -11.47
CA GLY A 105 5.16 1.04 -12.51
C GLY A 105 3.85 1.55 -13.13
N ALA A 106 2.94 2.11 -12.31
CA ALA A 106 1.74 2.78 -12.83
C ALA A 106 2.08 4.05 -13.63
N ALA A 107 3.08 4.83 -13.20
CA ALA A 107 3.56 6.01 -13.92
C ALA A 107 4.17 5.64 -15.28
N GLU A 108 4.97 4.58 -15.36
CA GLU A 108 5.51 4.03 -16.61
C GLU A 108 4.39 3.62 -17.57
N PHE A 109 3.35 2.95 -17.06
CA PHE A 109 2.19 2.59 -17.88
C PHE A 109 1.50 3.83 -18.46
N CYS A 110 1.26 4.86 -17.64
CA CYS A 110 0.69 6.13 -18.09
C CYS A 110 1.57 6.81 -19.14
N TRP A 111 2.88 6.91 -18.89
CA TRP A 111 3.83 7.52 -19.81
C TRP A 111 3.89 6.79 -21.16
N HIS A 112 4.04 5.48 -21.15
CA HIS A 112 4.12 4.69 -22.37
C HIS A 112 2.81 4.75 -23.17
N THR A 113 1.66 4.73 -22.49
CA THR A 113 0.34 4.89 -23.12
C THR A 113 0.21 6.26 -23.79
N ALA A 114 0.54 7.34 -23.08
CA ALA A 114 0.47 8.71 -23.61
C ALA A 114 1.46 8.93 -24.77
N ARG A 115 2.69 8.40 -24.65
CA ARG A 115 3.69 8.42 -25.72
C ARG A 115 3.15 7.73 -26.98
N GLN A 116 2.61 6.52 -26.84
CA GLN A 116 2.08 5.79 -27.98
C GLN A 116 0.91 6.53 -28.64
N TYR A 117 -0.04 7.00 -27.83
CA TYR A 117 -1.18 7.79 -28.32
C TYR A 117 -0.75 9.03 -29.10
N THR A 118 0.25 9.77 -28.61
CA THR A 118 0.72 11.00 -29.26
C THR A 118 1.53 10.76 -30.54
N LEU A 119 2.09 9.57 -30.72
CA LEU A 119 2.69 9.13 -31.99
C LEU A 119 1.60 8.72 -33.00
N ASP A 120 0.56 8.03 -32.54
CA ASP A 120 -0.49 7.48 -33.40
C ASP A 120 -1.52 8.52 -33.85
N ARG A 121 -1.82 9.50 -32.99
CA ARG A 121 -2.80 10.54 -33.28
C ARG A 121 -2.18 11.73 -33.99
N GLN A 122 -2.88 12.21 -35.01
CA GLN A 122 -2.46 13.35 -35.82
C GLN A 122 -3.42 14.53 -35.65
N GLN A 123 -2.86 15.74 -35.65
CA GLN A 123 -3.59 16.99 -35.73
C GLN A 123 -2.77 17.96 -36.58
N PHE A 124 -3.44 18.73 -37.45
CA PHE A 124 -2.78 19.62 -38.42
C PHE A 124 -1.78 18.88 -39.34
N GLY A 125 -2.12 17.66 -39.77
CA GLY A 125 -1.35 16.88 -40.73
C GLY A 125 -0.06 16.25 -40.20
N ARG A 126 0.15 16.21 -38.87
CA ARG A 126 1.33 15.60 -38.24
C ARG A 126 0.99 14.97 -36.88
N PRO A 127 1.81 14.03 -36.37
CA PRO A 127 1.62 13.47 -35.03
C PRO A 127 1.58 14.54 -33.92
N LEU A 128 0.80 14.30 -32.87
CA LEU A 128 0.77 15.18 -31.69
C LEU A 128 2.17 15.31 -31.06
N ALA A 129 2.97 14.24 -31.10
CA ALA A 129 4.35 14.20 -30.61
C ALA A 129 5.32 15.16 -31.33
N ALA A 130 4.93 15.77 -32.47
CA ALA A 130 5.73 16.79 -33.15
C ALA A 130 5.63 18.20 -32.49
N ASN A 131 4.74 18.39 -31.51
CA ASN A 131 4.53 19.67 -30.83
C ASN A 131 5.41 19.78 -29.58
N GLN A 132 6.13 20.90 -29.41
CA GLN A 132 7.05 21.11 -28.29
C GLN A 132 6.38 20.97 -26.92
N LEU A 133 5.13 21.41 -26.75
CA LEU A 133 4.38 21.25 -25.51
C LEU A 133 4.15 19.78 -25.14
N ILE A 134 3.96 18.90 -26.13
CA ILE A 134 3.83 17.46 -25.90
C ILE A 134 5.20 16.86 -25.55
N GLN A 135 6.25 17.23 -26.30
CA GLN A 135 7.60 16.75 -26.04
C GLN A 135 8.09 17.12 -24.64
N LYS A 136 7.80 18.34 -24.18
CA LYS A 136 8.11 18.76 -22.80
C LYS A 136 7.45 17.84 -21.77
N LYS A 137 6.15 17.53 -21.93
CA LYS A 137 5.44 16.63 -21.01
C LYS A 137 6.09 15.24 -20.99
N LEU A 138 6.42 14.68 -22.15
CA LEU A 138 7.08 13.38 -22.24
C LEU A 138 8.50 13.38 -21.64
N ALA A 139 9.26 14.47 -21.81
CA ALA A 139 10.57 14.63 -21.20
C ALA A 139 10.49 14.73 -19.66
N ASP A 140 9.51 15.46 -19.14
CA ASP A 140 9.26 15.57 -17.70
C ASP A 140 8.88 14.19 -17.10
N MET A 141 8.00 13.43 -17.78
CA MET A 141 7.65 12.06 -17.36
C MET A 141 8.87 11.14 -17.30
N GLN A 142 9.67 11.09 -18.37
CA GLN A 142 10.87 10.25 -18.44
C GLN A 142 11.86 10.59 -17.33
N THR A 143 12.09 11.88 -17.10
CA THR A 143 13.04 12.38 -16.10
C THR A 143 12.64 11.92 -14.69
N GLU A 144 11.39 12.20 -14.31
CA GLU A 144 10.91 11.93 -12.95
C GLU A 144 10.84 10.43 -12.64
N ILE A 145 10.40 9.61 -13.60
CA ILE A 145 10.40 8.14 -13.46
C ILE A 145 11.83 7.64 -13.29
N THR A 146 12.75 8.06 -14.16
CA THR A 146 14.14 7.59 -14.14
C THR A 146 14.83 7.93 -12.82
N LEU A 147 14.70 9.17 -12.35
CA LEU A 147 15.28 9.61 -11.08
C LEU A 147 14.67 8.86 -9.88
N ALA A 148 13.34 8.70 -9.86
CA ALA A 148 12.66 8.02 -8.77
C ALA A 148 13.02 6.53 -8.70
N LEU A 149 13.16 5.84 -9.84
CA LEU A 149 13.62 4.44 -9.90
C LEU A 149 15.03 4.28 -9.33
N GLN A 150 15.96 5.20 -9.61
CA GLN A 150 17.29 5.18 -9.01
C GLN A 150 17.25 5.37 -7.48
N GLY A 151 16.40 6.27 -6.99
CA GLY A 151 16.19 6.44 -5.54
C GLY A 151 15.61 5.19 -4.88
N CYS A 152 14.63 4.54 -5.52
CA CYS A 152 14.04 3.29 -5.04
C CYS A 152 15.05 2.14 -5.05
N LEU A 153 15.88 2.06 -6.09
CA LEU A 153 16.98 1.10 -6.21
C LEU A 153 17.99 1.28 -5.08
N ARG A 154 18.46 2.51 -4.84
CA ARG A 154 19.42 2.76 -3.75
C ARG A 154 18.80 2.45 -2.38
N LEU A 155 17.55 2.83 -2.16
CA LEU A 155 16.84 2.47 -0.93
C LEU A 155 16.77 0.94 -0.77
N GLY A 156 16.45 0.19 -1.81
CA GLY A 156 16.44 -1.27 -1.79
C GLY A 156 17.79 -1.85 -1.35
N ARG A 157 18.88 -1.41 -1.98
CA ARG A 157 20.25 -1.82 -1.62
C ARG A 157 20.60 -1.50 -0.17
N MET A 158 20.27 -0.28 0.30
CA MET A 158 20.51 0.10 1.69
C MET A 158 19.69 -0.73 2.69
N LYS A 159 18.49 -1.19 2.30
CA LYS A 159 17.68 -2.09 3.14
C LYS A 159 18.31 -3.49 3.21
N ASP A 160 18.80 -4.01 2.09
CA ASP A 160 19.51 -5.29 2.03
C ASP A 160 20.82 -5.25 2.85
N GLU A 161 21.52 -4.11 2.81
CA GLU A 161 22.73 -3.83 3.60
C GLU A 161 22.44 -3.56 5.10
N GLY A 162 21.16 -3.41 5.49
CA GLY A 162 20.79 -3.12 6.88
C GLY A 162 21.09 -1.68 7.34
N ILE A 163 21.38 -0.75 6.43
CA ILE A 163 21.79 0.63 6.73
C ILE A 163 20.71 1.68 6.40
N ALA A 164 19.56 1.26 5.86
CA ALA A 164 18.47 2.16 5.52
C ALA A 164 17.70 2.63 6.75
N ALA A 165 17.88 3.91 7.11
CA ALA A 165 17.00 4.58 8.07
C ALA A 165 15.55 4.68 7.53
N VAL A 166 14.55 4.64 8.42
CA VAL A 166 13.13 4.60 8.06
C VAL A 166 12.64 5.85 7.33
N GLU A 167 13.31 6.98 7.56
CA GLU A 167 13.06 8.28 6.95
C GLU A 167 13.26 8.23 5.43
N ILE A 168 14.19 7.41 4.93
CA ILE A 168 14.44 7.25 3.49
C ILE A 168 13.22 6.59 2.82
N THR A 169 12.53 5.68 3.53
CA THR A 169 11.27 5.11 3.04
C THR A 169 10.19 6.19 2.91
N SER A 170 10.14 7.15 3.85
CA SER A 170 9.22 8.28 3.76
C SER A 170 9.52 9.18 2.56
N ILE A 171 10.80 9.47 2.30
CA ILE A 171 11.24 10.24 1.13
C ILE A 171 10.78 9.54 -0.15
N MET A 172 11.15 8.26 -0.31
CA MET A 172 10.90 7.54 -1.57
C MET A 172 9.43 7.26 -1.80
N LYS A 173 8.66 6.89 -0.76
CA LYS A 173 7.21 6.73 -0.89
C LYS A 173 6.54 8.05 -1.25
N ARG A 174 6.91 9.15 -0.59
CA ARG A 174 6.34 10.48 -0.88
C ARG A 174 6.63 10.90 -2.32
N ASN A 175 7.91 10.83 -2.73
CA ASN A 175 8.33 11.20 -4.08
C ASN A 175 7.61 10.38 -5.13
N SER A 176 7.70 9.05 -5.03
CA SER A 176 7.17 8.14 -6.05
C SER A 176 5.65 8.28 -6.19
N CYS A 177 4.89 8.31 -5.09
CA CYS A 177 3.44 8.52 -5.18
C CYS A 177 3.07 9.90 -5.75
N GLY A 178 3.77 10.96 -5.34
CA GLY A 178 3.50 12.32 -5.82
C GLY A 178 3.77 12.46 -7.31
N LYS A 179 4.98 12.10 -7.74
CA LYS A 179 5.38 12.16 -9.16
C LYS A 179 4.54 11.26 -10.04
N SER A 180 4.20 10.06 -9.58
CA SER A 180 3.33 9.15 -10.34
C SER A 180 1.93 9.73 -10.55
N LEU A 181 1.36 10.41 -9.55
CA LEU A 181 0.06 11.07 -9.68
C LEU A 181 0.13 12.26 -10.64
N ASP A 182 1.19 13.07 -10.57
CA ASP A 182 1.37 14.21 -11.47
C ASP A 182 1.54 13.73 -12.93
N ILE A 183 2.28 12.65 -13.15
CA ILE A 183 2.43 11.99 -14.45
C ILE A 183 1.08 11.46 -14.95
N ALA A 184 0.33 10.75 -14.10
CA ALA A 184 -0.98 10.20 -14.47
C ALA A 184 -2.01 11.29 -14.82
N ARG A 185 -1.93 12.48 -14.20
CA ARG A 185 -2.76 13.65 -14.55
C ARG A 185 -2.33 14.31 -15.87
N MET A 186 -1.05 14.20 -16.21
CA MET A 186 -0.47 14.82 -17.39
C MET A 186 -0.65 13.97 -18.66
N ALA A 187 -0.63 12.65 -18.50
CA ALA A 187 -0.83 11.63 -19.52
C ALA A 187 -2.23 11.71 -20.16
#